data_AF-A0A8C0XJL1-F1
#
_entry.id   AF-A0A8C0XJL1-F1
#
_cell.length_a   1.000
_cell.length_b   1.000
_cell.length_c   1.000
_cell.angle_alpha   90.00
_cell.angle_beta   90.00
_cell.angle_gamma   90.00
#
_symmetry.space_group_name_H-M   'P 1'
#
loop_
_entity.id
_entity.type
_entity.pdbx_description
1 polymer ?
#
loop_
_entity_poly.entity_id
_entity_poly.type
_entity_poly.pdbx_seq_one_letter_code
_entity_poly.pdbx_strand_id
1 'polypeptide(L)'
;IHNGILLMTLRVADPDQASFFVVYNMVTTEVIAVFENTSEELLELFENFCDFFRNANLHSAVQFPCSSSSNNFARQIQSRFKNTIINARYGGRTEAVRWVLGQFPISAQSYSGSPYLDLSLFSYDDKWVSAMERPKTCADHAIRFYARDSGLLKFEIQAGLLGRPTTHVLRRLVAFAFHPFEPFAISVQRINAEYVINFHMRHSCT
;
A
#
# COMPACT_ATOMS: atom_id res chain seq x y z
N ILE A 1 -2.82 -16.20 -7.19
CA ILE A 1 -4.26 -16.19 -6.80
C ILE A 1 -5.03 -15.59 -7.98
N HIS A 2 -5.26 -16.39 -9.02
CA HIS A 2 -6.06 -16.02 -10.19
C HIS A 2 -6.88 -17.26 -10.56
N ASN A 3 -8.10 -17.11 -11.07
CA ASN A 3 -9.06 -18.19 -11.35
C ASN A 3 -9.54 -18.94 -10.09
N GLY A 4 -10.18 -18.22 -9.17
CA GLY A 4 -10.91 -18.83 -8.04
C GLY A 4 -10.05 -19.35 -6.90
N ILE A 5 -8.73 -19.19 -6.92
CA ILE A 5 -7.91 -19.44 -5.71
C ILE A 5 -8.11 -18.26 -4.74
N LEU A 6 -8.13 -18.50 -3.43
CA LEU A 6 -8.15 -17.50 -2.36
C LEU A 6 -7.06 -17.83 -1.33
N LEU A 7 -6.36 -16.81 -0.85
CA LEU A 7 -5.52 -16.93 0.35
C LEU A 7 -6.32 -16.43 1.54
N MET A 8 -6.63 -17.33 2.46
CA MET A 8 -7.29 -17.00 3.72
C MET A 8 -6.27 -16.97 4.84
N THR A 9 -6.38 -16.01 5.75
CA THR A 9 -5.57 -15.96 6.97
C THR A 9 -6.43 -16.35 8.15
N LEU A 10 -6.07 -17.43 8.83
CA LEU A 10 -6.62 -17.79 10.12
C LEU A 10 -5.74 -17.15 11.20
N ARG A 11 -6.24 -16.10 11.84
CA ARG A 11 -5.58 -15.46 12.97
C ARG A 11 -6.25 -15.89 14.26
N VAL A 12 -5.47 -16.36 15.22
CA VAL A 12 -5.92 -16.48 16.61
C VAL A 12 -5.90 -15.08 17.24
N ALA A 13 -6.81 -14.81 18.18
CA ALA A 13 -7.04 -13.46 18.73
C ALA A 13 -5.81 -12.85 19.43
N ASP A 14 -4.85 -13.68 19.86
CA ASP A 14 -3.60 -13.23 20.45
C ASP A 14 -2.50 -13.02 19.39
N PRO A 15 -1.86 -11.85 19.33
CA PRO A 15 -0.82 -11.53 18.34
C PRO A 15 0.46 -12.37 18.49
N ASP A 16 0.67 -13.03 19.64
CA ASP A 16 1.79 -13.94 19.89
C ASP A 16 1.50 -15.40 19.50
N GLN A 17 0.29 -15.72 19.05
CA GLN A 17 -0.07 -17.08 18.67
C GLN A 17 0.15 -17.37 17.18
N ALA A 18 0.37 -18.66 16.88
CA ALA A 18 0.55 -19.16 15.52
C ALA A 18 -0.66 -18.77 14.66
N SER A 19 -0.39 -18.14 13.51
CA SER A 19 -1.38 -17.86 12.48
C SER A 19 -1.05 -18.69 11.25
N PHE A 20 -2.09 -19.16 10.56
CA PHE A 20 -1.94 -19.97 9.36
C PHE A 20 -2.51 -19.27 8.14
N PHE A 21 -1.83 -19.44 7.02
CA PHE A 21 -2.28 -19.03 5.70
C PHE A 21 -2.74 -20.26 4.93
N VAL A 22 -3.99 -20.27 4.51
CA VAL A 22 -4.60 -21.38 3.79
C VAL A 22 -4.84 -20.94 2.34
N VAL A 23 -4.27 -21.66 1.39
CA VAL A 23 -4.53 -21.49 -0.03
C VAL A 23 -5.68 -22.41 -0.41
N TYR A 24 -6.82 -21.84 -0.75
CA TYR A 24 -8.05 -22.56 -1.05
C TYR A 24 -8.46 -22.35 -2.50
N ASN A 25 -8.85 -23.41 -3.20
CA ASN A 25 -9.43 -23.34 -4.52
C ASN A 25 -10.96 -23.27 -4.41
N MET A 26 -11.56 -22.14 -4.73
CA MET A 26 -13.01 -21.94 -4.72
C MET A 26 -13.74 -22.73 -5.81
N VAL A 27 -13.06 -23.11 -6.89
CA VAL A 27 -13.67 -23.86 -8.01
C VAL A 27 -13.73 -25.34 -7.68
N THR A 28 -12.63 -25.93 -7.22
CA THR A 28 -12.58 -27.35 -6.85
C THR A 28 -13.00 -27.61 -5.41
N THR A 29 -13.14 -26.56 -4.61
CA THR A 29 -13.45 -26.59 -3.16
C THR A 29 -12.38 -27.27 -2.30
N GLU A 30 -11.13 -27.27 -2.76
CA GLU A 30 -10.01 -27.98 -2.11
C GLU A 30 -9.01 -27.04 -1.45
N VAL A 31 -8.39 -27.51 -0.36
CA VAL A 31 -7.23 -26.86 0.24
C VAL A 31 -5.98 -27.28 -0.53
N ILE A 32 -5.30 -26.32 -1.15
CA ILE A 32 -4.09 -26.55 -1.93
C ILE A 32 -2.87 -26.61 -1.01
N ALA A 33 -2.78 -25.67 -0.05
CA ALA A 33 -1.62 -25.55 0.85
C ALA A 33 -1.98 -24.85 2.16
N VAL A 34 -1.21 -25.13 3.20
CA VAL A 34 -1.29 -24.46 4.50
C VAL A 34 0.12 -24.04 4.91
N PHE A 35 0.31 -22.76 5.20
CA PHE A 35 1.58 -22.18 5.61
C PHE A 35 1.46 -21.55 6.99
N GLU A 36 2.51 -21.65 7.80
CA GLU A 36 2.63 -20.90 9.04
C GLU A 36 3.00 -19.44 8.77
N ASN A 37 2.76 -18.56 9.74
CA ASN A 37 3.14 -17.15 9.67
C ASN A 37 4.65 -16.89 9.70
N THR A 38 5.46 -17.94 9.85
CA THR A 38 6.92 -17.93 9.76
C THR A 38 7.44 -18.68 8.54
N SER A 39 6.59 -19.01 7.56
CA SER A 39 6.98 -19.74 6.34
C SER A 39 7.85 -18.89 5.41
N GLU A 40 9.10 -19.31 5.22
CA GLU A 40 10.03 -18.72 4.23
C GLU A 40 9.58 -18.98 2.79
N GLU A 41 8.96 -20.14 2.53
CA GLU A 41 8.44 -20.49 1.21
C GLU A 41 7.32 -19.52 0.78
N LEU A 42 6.37 -19.24 1.67
CA LEU A 42 5.32 -18.26 1.38
C LEU A 42 5.88 -16.85 1.21
N LEU A 43 6.94 -16.51 1.96
CA LEU A 43 7.64 -15.24 1.78
C LEU A 43 8.29 -15.14 0.40
N GLU A 44 8.97 -16.19 -0.06
CA GLU A 44 9.60 -16.22 -1.38
C GLU A 44 8.55 -16.09 -2.50
N LEU A 45 7.42 -16.80 -2.37
CA LEU A 45 6.29 -16.67 -3.28
C LEU A 45 5.76 -15.23 -3.30
N PHE A 46 5.63 -14.60 -2.14
CA PHE A 46 5.18 -13.22 -2.03
C PHE A 46 6.15 -12.21 -2.67
N GLU A 47 7.45 -12.33 -2.41
CA GLU A 47 8.48 -11.41 -2.93
C GLU A 47 8.61 -11.52 -4.47
N ASN A 48 8.40 -12.71 -5.03
CA ASN A 48 8.53 -12.94 -6.47
C ASN A 48 7.22 -12.73 -7.24
N PHE A 49 6.08 -13.05 -6.62
CA PHE A 49 4.78 -13.11 -7.28
C PHE A 49 3.71 -12.24 -6.60
N CYS A 50 4.14 -11.15 -5.95
CA CYS A 50 3.29 -10.23 -5.19
C CYS A 50 1.99 -9.81 -5.92
N ASP A 51 2.05 -9.59 -7.23
CA ASP A 51 0.89 -9.24 -8.05
C ASP A 51 -0.20 -10.30 -8.08
N PHE A 52 0.18 -11.57 -8.02
CA PHE A 52 -0.76 -12.66 -7.98
C PHE A 52 -1.49 -12.74 -6.64
N PHE A 53 -1.08 -11.99 -5.62
CA PHE A 53 -1.81 -11.85 -4.37
C PHE A 53 -2.73 -10.62 -4.36
N ARG A 54 -2.74 -9.84 -5.44
CA ARG A 54 -3.54 -8.62 -5.59
C ARG A 54 -4.74 -8.89 -6.49
N ASN A 55 -5.85 -8.20 -6.22
CA ASN A 55 -6.93 -8.03 -7.19
C ASN A 55 -6.55 -6.92 -8.20
N ALA A 56 -5.42 -7.08 -8.90
CA ALA A 56 -5.00 -6.13 -9.91
C ALA A 56 -5.88 -6.31 -11.17
N ASN A 57 -7.03 -5.62 -11.16
CA ASN A 57 -7.93 -5.37 -12.29
C ASN A 57 -8.36 -6.59 -13.11
N LEU A 58 -9.39 -7.30 -12.62
CA LEU A 58 -10.13 -8.30 -13.42
C LEU A 58 -10.86 -7.68 -14.65
N HIS A 59 -10.96 -6.34 -14.75
CA HIS A 59 -11.82 -5.66 -15.73
C HIS A 59 -11.22 -4.43 -16.44
N SER A 60 -9.92 -4.13 -16.33
CA SER A 60 -9.33 -2.99 -17.06
C SER A 60 -8.82 -3.43 -18.43
N ALA A 61 -9.28 -2.77 -19.50
CA ALA A 61 -8.78 -2.95 -20.87
C ALA A 61 -7.32 -2.48 -21.05
N VAL A 62 -6.76 -1.78 -20.06
CA VAL A 62 -5.38 -1.31 -20.08
C VAL A 62 -4.46 -2.45 -19.63
N GLN A 63 -3.96 -3.21 -20.62
CA GLN A 63 -3.06 -4.36 -20.48
C GLN A 63 -1.61 -3.98 -20.08
N PHE A 64 -1.42 -2.95 -19.27
CA PHE A 64 -0.11 -2.63 -18.72
C PHE A 64 -0.09 -3.06 -17.26
N PRO A 65 0.35 -4.30 -16.94
CA PRO A 65 0.47 -4.79 -15.58
C PRO A 65 1.72 -4.20 -14.90
N CYS A 66 2.03 -2.94 -15.17
CA CYS A 66 2.90 -2.16 -14.31
C CYS A 66 2.10 -1.94 -13.03
N SER A 67 1.92 -2.98 -12.23
CA SER A 67 1.47 -2.78 -10.87
C SER A 67 2.49 -1.80 -10.28
N SER A 68 1.99 -0.73 -9.68
CA SER A 68 2.78 0.32 -9.01
C SER A 68 3.78 -0.23 -7.98
N SER A 69 3.71 -1.54 -7.73
CA SER A 69 4.32 -2.32 -6.68
C SER A 69 5.15 -3.52 -7.20
N SER A 70 5.37 -3.66 -8.51
CA SER A 70 6.30 -4.64 -9.12
C SER A 70 7.42 -4.00 -9.93
N ASN A 71 7.82 -2.77 -9.57
CA ASN A 71 9.03 -2.14 -10.08
C ASN A 71 10.21 -2.32 -9.11
N ASN A 72 11.43 -2.04 -9.59
CA ASN A 72 12.66 -2.15 -8.79
C ASN A 72 12.63 -1.28 -7.54
N PHE A 73 11.97 -0.11 -7.58
CA PHE A 73 11.85 0.77 -6.42
C PHE A 73 10.95 0.18 -5.33
N ALA A 74 9.82 -0.42 -5.71
CA ALA A 74 8.94 -1.13 -4.80
C ALA A 74 9.65 -2.32 -4.14
N ARG A 75 10.40 -3.11 -4.93
CA ARG A 75 11.24 -4.20 -4.41
C ARG A 75 12.28 -3.68 -3.41
N GLN A 76 12.97 -2.58 -3.74
CA GLN A 76 13.95 -1.98 -2.83
C GLN A 76 13.32 -1.50 -1.51
N ILE A 77 12.13 -0.91 -1.54
CA ILE A 77 11.41 -0.50 -0.33
C ILE A 77 11.07 -1.72 0.53
N GLN A 78 10.55 -2.79 -0.08
CA GLN A 78 10.26 -4.04 0.63
C GLN A 78 11.53 -4.67 1.23
N SER A 79 12.62 -4.73 0.47
CA SER A 79 13.91 -5.25 0.96
C SER A 79 14.46 -4.41 2.11
N ARG A 80 14.36 -3.08 2.03
CA ARG A 80 14.76 -2.18 3.13
C ARG A 80 13.91 -2.42 4.38
N PHE A 81 12.59 -2.51 4.23
CA PHE A 81 11.68 -2.82 5.33
C PHE A 81 12.05 -4.13 6.02
N LYS A 82 12.25 -5.21 5.24
CA LYS A 82 12.72 -6.51 5.74
C LYS A 82 14.06 -6.38 6.49
N ASN A 83 15.05 -5.72 5.89
CA ASN A 83 16.36 -5.53 6.49
C ASN A 83 16.32 -4.70 7.78
N THR A 84 15.46 -3.68 7.86
CA THR A 84 15.26 -2.90 9.08
C THR A 84 14.79 -3.77 10.24
N ILE A 85 13.87 -4.71 9.98
CA ILE A 85 13.37 -5.63 11.02
C ILE A 85 14.45 -6.65 11.40
N ILE A 86 15.16 -7.22 10.42
CA ILE A 86 16.26 -8.17 10.68
C ILE A 86 17.32 -7.55 11.59
N ASN A 87 17.67 -6.28 11.34
CA ASN A 87 18.75 -5.59 12.06
C ASN A 87 18.28 -4.88 13.35
N ALA A 88 16.99 -4.92 13.69
CA ALA A 88 16.46 -4.29 14.89
C ALA A 88 16.91 -5.04 16.16
N ARG A 89 16.94 -4.34 17.31
CA ARG A 89 17.16 -4.98 18.61
C ARG A 89 15.97 -5.87 18.94
N TYR A 90 16.23 -7.16 19.20
CA TYR A 90 15.25 -8.25 19.27
C TYR A 90 14.66 -8.69 17.93
N GLY A 91 15.15 -8.12 16.83
CA GLY A 91 14.80 -8.53 15.47
C GLY A 91 15.32 -9.92 15.11
N GLY A 92 15.00 -10.33 13.88
CA GLY A 92 15.53 -11.55 13.31
C GLY A 92 14.86 -11.90 11.99
N ARG A 93 15.37 -12.92 11.32
CA ARG A 93 14.81 -13.39 10.05
C ARG A 93 13.36 -13.86 10.21
N THR A 94 13.09 -14.67 11.25
CA THR A 94 11.76 -15.17 11.58
C THR A 94 10.77 -14.05 11.89
N GLU A 95 11.20 -13.01 12.59
CA GLU A 95 10.35 -11.85 12.84
C GLU A 95 10.10 -11.07 11.55
N ALA A 96 11.12 -10.85 10.72
CA ALA A 96 10.94 -10.17 9.45
C ALA A 96 9.93 -10.91 8.55
N VAL A 97 10.01 -12.25 8.47
CA VAL A 97 9.02 -13.09 7.76
C VAL A 97 7.63 -12.85 8.33
N ARG A 98 7.49 -12.93 9.67
CA ARG A 98 6.20 -12.73 10.36
C ARG A 98 5.61 -11.36 10.08
N TRP A 99 6.42 -10.30 10.06
CA TRP A 99 5.98 -8.94 9.80
C TRP A 99 5.61 -8.69 8.35
N VAL A 100 6.38 -9.25 7.40
CA VAL A 100 6.08 -9.14 5.97
C VAL A 100 4.81 -9.91 5.65
N LEU A 101 4.69 -11.17 6.09
CA LEU A 101 3.48 -11.97 5.89
C LEU A 101 2.29 -11.47 6.70
N GLY A 102 2.51 -10.79 7.83
CA GLY A 102 1.46 -10.14 8.62
C GLY A 102 0.70 -9.04 7.87
N GLN A 103 1.20 -8.62 6.69
CA GLN A 103 0.47 -7.73 5.78
C GLN A 103 -0.73 -8.41 5.09
N PHE A 104 -0.84 -9.75 5.15
CA PHE A 104 -1.99 -10.52 4.66
C PHE A 104 -3.16 -10.61 5.66
N PRO A 105 -4.42 -10.64 5.20
CA PRO A 105 -4.84 -10.53 3.80
C PRO A 105 -4.68 -9.09 3.32
N ILE A 106 -4.09 -8.95 2.15
CA ILE A 106 -3.99 -7.66 1.46
C ILE A 106 -5.43 -7.26 1.16
N SER A 107 -5.88 -6.13 1.72
CA SER A 107 -7.22 -5.65 1.36
C SER A 107 -7.26 -5.42 -0.15
N ALA A 108 -8.30 -5.93 -0.81
CA ALA A 108 -8.51 -5.76 -2.24
C ALA A 108 -8.49 -4.28 -2.67
N GLN A 109 -8.78 -3.37 -1.73
CA GLN A 109 -8.78 -1.92 -1.92
C GLN A 109 -7.40 -1.29 -1.63
N SER A 110 -6.50 -2.02 -0.93
CA SER A 110 -5.19 -1.51 -0.51
C SER A 110 -4.21 -1.18 -1.62
N TYR A 111 -4.50 -1.45 -2.88
CA TYR A 111 -3.62 -1.08 -3.98
C TYR A 111 -4.38 -0.29 -5.04
N SER A 112 -4.14 1.02 -5.07
CA SER A 112 -4.60 1.86 -6.17
C SER A 112 -3.78 1.56 -7.43
N GLY A 113 -4.45 1.23 -8.53
CA GLY A 113 -3.87 1.13 -9.87
C GLY A 113 -3.56 2.50 -10.50
N SER A 114 -3.57 3.58 -9.71
CA SER A 114 -3.36 4.92 -10.20
C SER A 114 -1.89 5.16 -10.58
N PRO A 115 -1.61 5.79 -11.74
CA PRO A 115 -0.25 6.14 -12.15
C PRO A 115 0.41 7.14 -11.20
N TYR A 116 -0.36 7.88 -10.41
CA TYR A 116 0.17 8.84 -9.43
C TYR A 116 0.97 8.20 -8.30
N LEU A 117 0.69 6.93 -7.98
CA LEU A 117 1.38 6.18 -6.93
C LEU A 117 2.42 5.21 -7.50
N ASP A 118 2.63 5.20 -8.81
CA ASP A 118 3.64 4.36 -9.45
C ASP A 118 5.05 4.88 -9.10
N LEU A 119 5.78 4.06 -8.34
CA LEU A 119 7.14 4.36 -7.90
C LEU A 119 8.17 4.39 -9.04
N SER A 120 7.83 3.84 -10.21
CA SER A 120 8.64 3.93 -11.42
C SER A 120 8.55 5.31 -12.09
N LEU A 121 7.40 5.99 -11.95
CA LEU A 121 7.15 7.32 -12.52
C LEU A 121 7.53 8.43 -11.53
N PHE A 122 7.15 8.26 -10.26
CA PHE A 122 7.28 9.31 -9.24
C PHE A 122 8.08 8.86 -8.02
N SER A 123 8.85 9.80 -7.48
CA SER A 123 9.47 9.74 -6.16
C SER A 123 8.69 10.64 -5.21
N TYR A 124 8.19 10.06 -4.12
CA TYR A 124 7.45 10.74 -3.06
C TYR A 124 7.79 10.11 -1.70
N ASP A 125 7.45 10.80 -0.61
CA ASP A 125 7.69 10.31 0.75
C ASP A 125 6.53 9.41 1.22
N ASP A 126 6.84 8.13 1.45
CA ASP A 126 5.86 7.09 1.80
C ASP A 126 5.19 7.29 3.17
N LYS A 127 5.79 8.16 3.99
CA LYS A 127 5.29 8.54 5.32
C LYS A 127 3.99 9.30 5.22
N TRP A 128 3.83 10.13 4.20
CA TRP A 128 2.69 11.02 4.02
C TRP A 128 1.66 10.47 3.04
N VAL A 129 2.09 9.67 2.06
CA VAL A 129 1.22 9.04 1.07
C VAL A 129 1.80 7.71 0.63
N SER A 130 1.00 6.67 0.47
CA SER A 130 1.49 5.38 -0.03
C SER A 130 0.48 4.71 -0.94
N ALA A 131 0.98 3.84 -1.83
CA ALA A 131 0.14 2.93 -2.61
C ALA A 131 -0.79 2.07 -1.73
N MET A 132 -0.36 1.78 -0.49
CA MET A 132 -1.17 1.13 0.53
C MET A 132 -2.27 2.09 1.04
N GLU A 133 -3.52 1.67 0.89
CA GLU A 133 -4.70 2.42 1.37
C GLU A 133 -4.82 2.34 2.91
N ARG A 134 -3.99 3.13 3.59
CA ARG A 134 -4.02 3.30 5.05
C ARG A 134 -4.02 4.78 5.38
N PRO A 135 -4.87 5.25 6.31
CA PRO A 135 -4.83 6.63 6.79
C PRO A 135 -3.42 7.00 7.28
N LYS A 136 -2.88 8.12 6.79
CA LYS A 136 -1.57 8.66 7.15
C LYS A 136 -1.74 9.86 8.04
N THR A 137 -0.68 10.27 8.74
CA THR A 137 -0.70 11.55 9.46
C THR A 137 -0.81 12.68 8.44
N CYS A 138 -1.70 13.65 8.69
CA CYS A 138 -1.82 14.81 7.82
C CYS A 138 -0.52 15.62 7.88
N ALA A 139 0.11 15.82 6.72
CA ALA A 139 1.28 16.68 6.61
C ALA A 139 0.86 18.15 6.74
N ASP A 140 1.67 18.93 7.46
CA ASP A 140 1.52 20.39 7.51
C ASP A 140 2.06 21.08 6.24
N HIS A 141 2.91 20.37 5.48
CA HIS A 141 3.50 20.84 4.24
C HIS A 141 2.95 20.07 3.03
N ALA A 142 3.11 20.65 1.84
CA ALA A 142 2.71 20.01 0.60
C ALA A 142 3.51 18.71 0.37
N ILE A 143 2.81 17.64 0.02
CA ILE A 143 3.41 16.36 -0.35
C ILE A 143 3.88 16.48 -1.80
N ARG A 144 5.19 16.37 -2.02
CA ARG A 144 5.81 16.61 -3.33
C ARG A 144 6.03 15.32 -4.10
N PHE A 145 5.70 15.35 -5.39
CA PHE A 145 5.90 14.26 -6.33
C PHE A 145 6.91 14.68 -7.39
N TYR A 146 8.08 14.06 -7.34
CA TYR A 146 9.17 14.31 -8.27
C TYR A 146 9.18 13.24 -9.36
N ALA A 147 9.45 13.61 -10.60
CA ALA A 147 9.62 12.63 -11.66
C ALA A 147 10.91 11.83 -11.45
N ARG A 148 10.86 10.51 -11.61
CA ARG A 148 12.04 9.64 -11.47
C ARG A 148 13.05 9.82 -12.60
N ASP A 149 12.58 10.18 -13.80
CA ASP A 149 13.41 10.37 -14.99
C ASP A 149 14.30 11.61 -14.92
N SER A 150 13.77 12.70 -14.37
CA SER A 150 14.34 14.05 -14.45
C SER A 150 14.58 14.70 -13.09
N GLY A 151 14.03 14.14 -12.01
CA GLY A 151 14.07 14.74 -10.66
C GLY A 151 13.25 16.02 -10.51
N LEU A 152 12.54 16.45 -11.56
CA LEU A 152 11.74 17.66 -11.54
C LEU A 152 10.46 17.46 -10.72
N LEU A 153 10.07 18.49 -9.96
CA LEU A 153 8.77 18.53 -9.28
C LEU A 153 7.65 18.54 -10.33
N LYS A 154 6.79 17.52 -10.33
CA LYS A 154 5.68 17.42 -11.29
C LYS A 154 4.38 17.95 -10.74
N PHE A 155 4.12 17.70 -9.46
CA PHE A 155 2.97 18.24 -8.74
C PHE A 155 3.18 18.09 -7.24
N GLU A 156 2.34 18.78 -6.47
CA GLU A 156 2.26 18.64 -5.02
C GLU A 156 0.81 18.55 -4.56
N ILE A 157 0.60 17.89 -3.42
CA ILE A 157 -0.72 17.71 -2.82
C ILE A 157 -0.72 18.38 -1.46
N GLN A 158 -1.63 19.33 -1.27
CA GLN A 158 -1.81 20.04 -0.01
C GLN A 158 -2.99 19.43 0.74
N ALA A 159 -2.70 18.51 1.65
CA ALA A 159 -3.75 17.88 2.46
C ALA A 159 -4.17 18.74 3.65
N GLY A 160 -3.31 19.64 4.16
CA GLY A 160 -3.63 20.47 5.32
C GLY A 160 -4.73 21.50 5.05
N LEU A 161 -5.37 21.99 6.12
CA LEU A 161 -6.27 23.15 6.03
C LEU A 161 -5.48 24.40 5.64
N LEU A 162 -5.75 24.91 4.44
CA LEU A 162 -5.26 26.22 4.01
C LEU A 162 -5.88 27.32 4.89
N GLY A 163 -5.03 28.11 5.56
CA GLY A 163 -5.43 29.39 6.15
C GLY A 163 -6.03 29.38 7.56
N ARG A 164 -5.99 28.27 8.32
CA ARG A 164 -6.37 28.28 9.74
C ARG A 164 -5.19 27.96 10.65
N PRO A 165 -4.73 28.89 11.52
CA PRO A 165 -3.77 28.56 12.56
C PRO A 165 -4.44 27.57 13.52
N THR A 166 -4.01 26.31 13.49
CA THR A 166 -4.61 25.28 14.33
C THR A 166 -3.82 25.15 15.62
N THR A 167 -4.42 25.61 16.71
CA THR A 167 -3.89 25.56 18.08
C THR A 167 -3.97 24.18 18.74
N HIS A 168 -4.57 23.18 18.08
CA HIS A 168 -4.77 21.85 18.66
C HIS A 168 -3.84 20.79 18.04
N VAL A 169 -2.96 20.27 18.91
CA VAL A 169 -1.88 19.28 18.70
C VAL A 169 -2.43 17.85 18.47
N LEU A 170 -3.65 17.69 17.96
CA LEU A 170 -4.18 16.35 17.68
C LEU A 170 -3.61 15.86 16.34
N ARG A 171 -3.00 14.67 16.37
CA ARG A 171 -2.53 13.96 15.16
C ARG A 171 -3.73 13.71 14.23
N ARG A 172 -3.90 14.57 13.23
CA ARG A 172 -4.92 14.42 12.19
C ARG A 172 -4.52 13.29 11.26
N LEU A 173 -5.49 12.45 10.90
CA LEU A 173 -5.30 11.41 9.91
C LEU A 173 -5.98 11.83 8.59
N VAL A 174 -5.32 11.50 7.49
CA VAL A 174 -5.81 11.72 6.13
C VAL A 174 -5.73 10.41 5.35
N ALA A 175 -6.81 10.06 4.68
CA ALA A 175 -6.84 9.00 3.69
C ALA A 175 -6.78 9.63 2.30
N PHE A 176 -6.07 8.99 1.37
CA PHE A 176 -6.00 9.43 -0.02
C PHE A 176 -6.59 8.36 -0.93
N ALA A 177 -7.48 8.79 -1.82
CA ALA A 177 -7.97 7.97 -2.92
C ALA A 177 -7.48 8.61 -4.23
N PHE A 178 -6.55 7.94 -4.90
CA PHE A 178 -6.04 8.38 -6.20
C PHE A 178 -6.88 7.74 -7.30
N HIS A 179 -7.35 8.58 -8.21
CA HIS A 179 -8.17 8.10 -9.30
C HIS A 179 -7.32 7.29 -10.29
N PRO A 180 -7.81 6.14 -10.80
CA PRO A 180 -7.01 5.24 -11.64
C PRO A 180 -6.66 5.80 -13.03
N PHE A 181 -7.51 6.66 -13.60
CA PHE A 181 -7.33 7.20 -14.97
C PHE A 181 -7.47 8.73 -15.07
N GLU A 182 -8.51 9.31 -14.48
CA GLU A 182 -8.67 10.77 -14.42
C GLU A 182 -7.61 11.50 -13.58
N PRO A 183 -7.30 12.77 -13.91
CA PRO A 183 -6.18 13.49 -13.34
C PRO A 183 -6.49 14.14 -11.98
N PHE A 184 -7.05 13.38 -11.05
CA PHE A 184 -7.36 13.87 -9.71
C PHE A 184 -7.11 12.86 -8.58
N ALA A 185 -6.95 13.39 -7.37
CA ALA A 185 -6.93 12.64 -6.13
C ALA A 185 -7.89 13.24 -5.12
N ILE A 186 -8.40 12.44 -4.21
CA ILE A 186 -9.27 12.86 -3.11
C ILE A 186 -8.50 12.69 -1.81
N SER A 187 -8.48 13.71 -0.96
CA SER A 187 -8.05 13.57 0.43
C SER A 187 -9.25 13.68 1.37
N VAL A 188 -9.34 12.74 2.32
CA VAL A 188 -10.42 12.66 3.30
C VAL A 188 -9.83 12.75 4.70
N GLN A 189 -10.28 13.73 5.48
CA GLN A 189 -9.89 13.92 6.87
C GLN A 189 -11.13 13.82 7.76
N ARG A 190 -10.95 13.27 8.96
CA ARG A 190 -11.96 13.29 10.01
C ARG A 190 -11.49 14.19 11.16
N ILE A 191 -12.22 15.25 11.43
CA ILE A 191 -11.91 16.24 12.48
C ILE A 191 -13.11 16.32 13.41
N ASN A 192 -12.95 15.93 14.68
CA ASN A 192 -13.98 16.08 15.73
C ASN A 192 -15.41 15.65 15.31
N ALA A 193 -15.51 14.56 14.54
CA ALA A 193 -16.71 13.97 13.94
C ALA A 193 -17.17 14.52 12.56
N GLU A 194 -16.58 15.59 12.05
CA GLU A 194 -16.82 16.08 10.68
C GLU A 194 -15.84 15.48 9.67
N TYR A 195 -16.31 15.28 8.44
CA TYR A 195 -15.46 14.88 7.32
C TYR A 195 -15.14 16.08 6.44
N VAL A 196 -13.86 16.34 6.25
CA VAL A 196 -13.36 17.31 5.27
C VAL A 196 -12.81 16.54 4.08
N ILE A 197 -13.38 16.80 2.90
CA ILE A 197 -13.02 16.15 1.65
C ILE A 197 -12.45 17.21 0.72
N ASN A 198 -11.22 17.00 0.22
CA ASN A 198 -10.60 17.88 -0.77
C ASN A 198 -10.36 17.12 -2.07
N PHE A 199 -10.68 17.77 -3.19
CA PHE A 199 -10.37 17.29 -4.53
C PHE A 199 -9.11 18.00 -5.03
N HIS A 200 -8.08 17.22 -5.34
CA HIS A 200 -6.80 17.68 -5.88
C HIS A 200 -6.83 17.44 -7.38
N MET A 201 -7.08 18.49 -8.17
CA MET A 201 -7.11 18.39 -9.63
C MET A 201 -5.79 18.88 -10.21
N ARG A 202 -5.17 18.06 -11.07
CA ARG A 202 -4.01 18.49 -11.84
C ARG A 202 -4.51 19.36 -13.00
N HIS A 203 -4.22 20.65 -12.94
CA HIS A 203 -4.48 21.54 -14.06
C HIS A 203 -3.48 21.23 -15.17
N SER A 204 -4.00 20.90 -16.36
CA SER A 204 -3.20 20.90 -17.58
C SER A 204 -2.87 22.36 -17.88
N CYS A 205 -1.60 22.77 -17.74
CA CYS A 205 -1.17 23.99 -18.39
C CYS A 205 -1.24 23.71 -19.90
N THR A 206 -2.26 24.27 -20.56
CA THR A 206 -2.27 24.49 -22.01
C THR A 206 -1.24 25.54 -22.39
#